data_AF-A0A8S0WYG8-F1
#
_entry.id   AF-A0A8S0WYG8-F1
#
_cell.length_a   1.000
_cell.length_b   1.000
_cell.length_c   1.000
_cell.angle_alpha   90.00
_cell.angle_beta   90.00
_cell.angle_gamma   90.00
#
_symmetry.space_group_name_H-M   'P 1'
#
loop_
_entity.id
_entity.type
_entity.pdbx_description
1 polymer ?
#
loop_
_entity_poly.entity_id
_entity_poly.type
_entity_poly.pdbx_seq_one_letter_code
_entity_poly.pdbx_strand_id
1 'polypeptide(L)'
;MRIRDIDIYHGVVLRQIAAYPTFTSINNATNRNGFYQINGDKRILIKYSTAEANEWQFTFCNDDFEELTHYESFIVLVCGTYTICLLSIDSIQEILDMDDDSPKWIRITYINDSCMHVRGPLGDLPDTIKHDAFPQGLFGAVTAEQEAYAWPPFSKLNCYSQPPELILSSKNRMLDLADNLTDEVNFEEDAIVYLGLSTISHLWDAWTEENLIIIENLIRYDLEFDGFNVEIERVTDQGMLCDQEFLWELNISTALENEAEEDENDD
;
A
#
# COMPACT_ATOMS: atom_id res chain seq x y z
N MET A 1 29.57 15.02 -15.54
CA MET A 1 29.12 13.77 -14.86
C MET A 1 28.98 12.69 -15.93
N ARG A 2 29.49 11.48 -15.69
CA ARG A 2 29.36 10.35 -16.63
C ARG A 2 28.20 9.47 -16.16
N ILE A 3 27.27 9.18 -17.07
CA ILE A 3 26.17 8.23 -16.84
C ILE A 3 26.77 6.82 -16.79
N ARG A 4 26.39 6.05 -15.78
CA ARG A 4 26.77 4.65 -15.57
C ARG A 4 25.56 3.74 -15.75
N ASP A 5 25.80 2.44 -15.90
CA ASP A 5 24.73 1.45 -16.06
C ASP A 5 23.72 1.50 -14.91
N ILE A 6 24.19 1.64 -13.67
CA ILE A 6 23.32 1.81 -12.50
C ILE A 6 22.33 2.97 -12.67
N ASP A 7 22.76 4.08 -13.26
CA ASP A 7 21.91 5.25 -13.45
C ASP A 7 20.83 4.97 -14.52
N ILE A 8 21.14 4.12 -15.50
CA ILE A 8 20.22 3.69 -16.55
C ILE A 8 19.20 2.69 -15.98
N TYR A 9 19.66 1.59 -15.38
CA TYR A 9 18.79 0.50 -14.95
C TYR A 9 17.94 0.88 -13.73
N HIS A 10 18.49 1.61 -12.76
CA HIS A 10 17.68 2.15 -11.68
C HIS A 10 16.73 3.22 -12.24
N GLY A 11 17.19 4.06 -13.17
CA GLY A 11 16.36 5.06 -13.83
C GLY A 11 15.08 4.48 -14.45
N VAL A 12 15.15 3.30 -15.09
CA VAL A 12 13.96 2.62 -15.65
C VAL A 12 12.95 2.26 -14.56
N VAL A 13 13.41 1.67 -13.46
CA VAL A 13 12.56 1.29 -12.32
C VAL A 13 11.93 2.53 -11.71
N LEU A 14 12.77 3.52 -11.36
CA LEU A 14 12.32 4.73 -10.68
C LEU A 14 11.37 5.55 -11.53
N ARG A 15 11.56 5.58 -12.85
CA ARG A 15 10.65 6.24 -13.79
C ARG A 15 9.27 5.59 -13.81
N GLN A 16 9.18 4.25 -13.71
CA GLN A 16 7.89 3.57 -13.67
C GLN A 16 7.17 3.78 -12.33
N ILE A 17 7.91 3.74 -11.21
CA ILE A 17 7.39 4.09 -9.88
C ILE A 17 6.86 5.52 -9.88
N ALA A 18 7.66 6.48 -10.35
CA ALA A 18 7.30 7.89 -10.36
C ALA A 18 6.12 8.23 -11.28
N ALA A 19 5.85 7.38 -12.27
CA ALA A 19 4.71 7.52 -13.17
C ALA A 19 3.44 6.81 -12.67
N TYR A 20 3.54 6.02 -11.60
CA TYR A 20 2.38 5.36 -11.04
C TYR A 20 1.45 6.41 -10.39
N PRO A 21 0.11 6.27 -10.48
CA PRO A 21 -0.82 6.91 -9.55
C PRO A 21 -0.41 6.53 -8.11
N THR A 22 -0.99 6.93 -7.00
CA THR A 22 -0.53 6.53 -5.63
C THR A 22 0.96 6.77 -5.22
N PHE A 23 1.91 7.02 -6.12
CA PHE A 23 3.29 7.39 -5.78
C PHE A 23 3.37 8.82 -5.24
N THR A 24 3.93 8.97 -4.04
CA THR A 24 4.05 10.26 -3.35
C THR A 24 5.48 10.72 -3.18
N SER A 25 6.40 9.81 -2.84
CA SER A 25 7.79 10.18 -2.56
C SER A 25 8.76 9.04 -2.76
N ILE A 26 9.99 9.38 -3.17
CA ILE A 26 11.13 8.47 -3.17
C ILE A 26 12.30 9.11 -2.43
N ASN A 27 12.92 8.35 -1.52
CA ASN A 27 14.13 8.74 -0.81
C ASN A 27 15.16 7.62 -0.90
N ASN A 28 16.45 7.94 -0.71
CA ASN A 28 17.44 6.92 -0.43
C ASN A 28 17.13 6.34 0.96
N ALA A 29 16.96 5.03 1.06
CA ALA A 29 16.73 4.39 2.36
C ALA A 29 18.03 4.29 3.17
N THR A 30 19.17 4.13 2.48
CA THR A 30 20.48 3.97 3.11
C THR A 30 21.57 4.64 2.25
N ASN A 31 22.82 4.62 2.73
CA ASN A 31 23.98 5.05 1.93
C ASN A 31 24.43 3.98 0.91
N ARG A 32 23.78 2.80 0.88
CA ARG A 32 24.11 1.71 -0.04
C ARG A 32 23.33 1.86 -1.34
N ASN A 33 23.97 1.55 -2.45
CA ASN A 33 23.35 1.64 -3.76
C ASN A 33 22.19 0.64 -3.88
N GLY A 34 21.10 1.07 -4.51
CA GLY A 34 19.94 0.22 -4.79
C GLY A 34 18.84 0.25 -3.74
N PHE A 35 19.09 0.81 -2.55
CA PHE A 35 18.09 0.91 -1.49
C PHE A 35 17.30 2.21 -1.57
N TYR A 36 15.99 2.09 -1.77
CA TYR A 36 15.08 3.23 -1.81
C TYR A 36 13.90 3.03 -0.86
N GLN A 37 13.42 4.13 -0.30
CA GLN A 37 12.18 4.19 0.46
C GLN A 37 11.10 4.83 -0.41
N ILE A 38 9.99 4.12 -0.59
CA ILE A 38 8.84 4.53 -1.40
C ILE A 38 7.70 4.90 -0.46
N ASN A 39 7.07 6.05 -0.67
CA ASN A 39 5.91 6.57 0.09
C ASN A 39 6.06 6.75 1.61
N GLY A 40 7.20 6.36 2.18
CA GLY A 40 7.54 6.44 3.60
C GLY A 40 7.38 5.11 4.34
N ASP A 41 6.66 4.16 3.76
CA ASP A 41 6.24 2.89 4.37
C ASP A 41 6.88 1.65 3.71
N LYS A 42 7.29 1.77 2.44
CA LYS A 42 7.86 0.64 1.68
C LYS A 42 9.36 0.80 1.46
N ARG A 43 10.11 -0.31 1.53
CA ARG A 43 11.52 -0.37 1.12
C ARG A 43 11.70 -1.24 -0.12
N ILE A 44 12.54 -0.79 -1.04
CA ILE A 44 12.92 -1.59 -2.20
C ILE A 44 14.45 -1.71 -2.31
N LEU A 45 14.91 -2.89 -2.73
CA LEU A 45 16.28 -3.11 -3.20
C LEU A 45 16.26 -3.35 -4.71
N ILE A 46 16.85 -2.43 -5.47
CA ILE A 46 17.03 -2.58 -6.91
C ILE A 46 18.36 -3.26 -7.20
N LYS A 47 18.32 -4.36 -7.94
CA LYS A 47 19.49 -4.96 -8.59
C LYS A 47 19.26 -5.10 -10.08
N TYR A 48 20.33 -5.06 -10.87
CA TYR A 48 20.24 -5.14 -12.32
C TYR A 48 21.27 -6.11 -12.88
N SER A 49 20.95 -6.66 -14.04
CA SER A 49 21.87 -7.42 -14.87
C SER A 49 21.89 -6.80 -16.25
N THR A 50 23.09 -6.66 -16.83
CA THR A 50 23.28 -6.15 -18.19
C THR A 50 23.33 -7.25 -19.23
N ALA A 51 23.11 -8.51 -18.82
CA ALA A 51 23.15 -9.63 -19.75
C ALA A 51 21.99 -9.58 -20.74
N GLU A 52 22.29 -9.75 -22.03
CA GLU A 52 21.31 -9.99 -23.08
C GLU A 52 21.10 -11.51 -23.21
N ALA A 53 20.36 -12.08 -22.27
CA ALA A 53 20.08 -13.51 -22.19
C ALA A 53 18.61 -13.73 -21.82
N ASN A 54 18.17 -14.98 -21.84
CA ASN A 54 16.88 -15.39 -21.28
C ASN A 54 16.95 -15.89 -19.83
N GLU A 55 18.12 -15.73 -19.23
CA GLU A 55 18.40 -16.09 -17.87
C GLU A 55 19.29 -15.02 -17.23
N TRP A 56 18.91 -14.55 -16.05
CA TRP A 56 19.67 -13.58 -15.26
C TRP A 56 19.86 -14.10 -13.85
N GLN A 57 21.07 -13.98 -13.30
CA GLN A 57 21.37 -14.36 -11.94
C GLN A 57 21.83 -13.13 -11.14
N PHE A 58 21.26 -12.98 -9.95
CA PHE A 58 21.54 -11.91 -9.01
C PHE A 58 22.08 -12.53 -7.72
N THR A 59 23.16 -12.00 -7.18
CA THR A 59 23.78 -12.47 -5.93
C THR A 59 23.49 -11.50 -4.79
N PHE A 60 23.30 -12.01 -3.59
CA PHE A 60 22.95 -11.25 -2.39
C PHE A 60 23.91 -11.55 -1.24
N CYS A 61 24.09 -10.58 -0.35
CA CYS A 61 24.76 -10.75 0.94
C CYS A 61 23.75 -10.58 2.09
N ASN A 62 24.10 -11.01 3.30
CA ASN A 62 23.22 -10.93 4.48
C ASN A 62 22.78 -9.49 4.75
N ASP A 63 23.71 -8.54 4.64
CA ASP A 63 23.43 -7.11 4.80
C ASP A 63 22.32 -6.62 3.85
N ASP A 64 22.10 -7.27 2.69
CA ASP A 64 21.03 -6.87 1.79
C ASP A 64 19.65 -7.10 2.41
N PHE A 65 19.52 -8.17 3.20
CA PHE A 65 18.27 -8.60 3.80
C PHE A 65 18.03 -7.94 5.15
N GLU A 66 19.07 -7.71 5.95
CA GLU A 66 18.98 -6.97 7.21
C GLU A 66 18.31 -5.60 7.00
N GLU A 67 18.66 -4.91 5.91
CA GLU A 67 18.10 -3.60 5.53
C GLU A 67 16.63 -3.65 5.10
N LEU A 68 16.05 -4.83 4.91
CA LEU A 68 14.65 -5.04 4.49
C LEU A 68 13.74 -5.50 5.64
N THR A 69 14.27 -5.82 6.82
CA THR A 69 13.49 -6.49 7.91
C THR A 69 12.46 -5.62 8.63
N HIS A 70 12.50 -4.29 8.48
CA HIS A 70 11.69 -3.37 9.29
C HIS A 70 10.54 -2.67 8.55
N TYR A 71 10.33 -3.00 7.28
CA TYR A 71 9.37 -2.32 6.40
C TYR A 71 8.71 -3.35 5.50
N GLU A 72 7.55 -2.99 4.96
CA GLU A 72 7.01 -3.71 3.81
C GLU A 72 8.04 -3.61 2.66
N SER A 73 8.65 -4.74 2.33
CA SER A 73 9.90 -4.73 1.57
C SER A 73 9.83 -5.59 0.32
N PHE A 74 10.52 -5.12 -0.71
CA PHE A 74 10.55 -5.78 -2.02
C PHE A 74 11.95 -5.78 -2.63
N ILE A 75 12.23 -6.79 -3.44
CA ILE A 75 13.39 -6.82 -4.32
C ILE A 75 12.94 -6.62 -5.76
N VAL A 76 13.56 -5.65 -6.43
CA VAL A 76 13.29 -5.29 -7.82
C VAL A 76 14.49 -5.69 -8.67
N LEU A 77 14.30 -6.69 -9.51
CA LEU A 77 15.34 -7.30 -10.35
C LEU A 77 15.16 -6.84 -11.80
N VAL A 78 16.08 -6.03 -12.30
CA VAL A 78 16.09 -5.54 -13.68
C VAL A 78 16.85 -6.52 -14.56
N CYS A 79 16.13 -7.21 -15.44
CA CYS A 79 16.61 -8.27 -16.31
C CYS A 79 16.96 -7.71 -17.70
N GLY A 80 18.18 -7.17 -17.83
CA GLY A 80 18.61 -6.51 -19.06
C GLY A 80 17.71 -5.33 -19.39
N THR A 81 17.46 -5.12 -20.68
CA THR A 81 16.45 -4.16 -21.17
C THR A 81 15.08 -4.82 -21.40
N TYR A 82 14.89 -6.05 -20.92
CA TYR A 82 13.75 -6.89 -21.28
C TYR A 82 12.59 -6.74 -20.30
N THR A 83 12.84 -6.93 -19.00
CA THR A 83 11.77 -6.97 -18.00
C THR A 83 12.26 -6.54 -16.61
N ILE A 84 11.30 -6.27 -15.73
CA ILE A 84 11.52 -6.07 -14.29
C ILE A 84 10.76 -7.18 -13.56
N CYS A 85 11.44 -7.87 -12.67
CA CYS A 85 10.84 -8.84 -11.76
C CYS A 85 10.74 -8.23 -10.35
N LEU A 86 9.55 -8.25 -9.77
CA LEU A 86 9.29 -7.77 -8.41
C LEU A 86 9.06 -8.98 -7.50
N LEU A 87 9.74 -9.03 -6.36
CA LEU A 87 9.61 -10.08 -5.35
C LEU A 87 9.29 -9.45 -3.99
N SER A 88 8.27 -9.97 -3.29
CA SER A 88 8.06 -9.70 -1.87
C SER A 88 9.03 -10.50 -1.01
N ILE A 89 9.18 -10.12 0.26
CA ILE A 89 9.96 -10.90 1.23
C ILE A 89 9.44 -12.34 1.38
N ASP A 90 8.12 -12.52 1.38
CA ASP A 90 7.52 -13.86 1.51
C ASP A 90 7.96 -14.78 0.35
N SER A 91 7.89 -14.29 -0.90
CA SER A 91 8.37 -15.05 -2.06
C SER A 91 9.87 -15.32 -2.02
N ILE A 92 10.66 -14.44 -1.39
CA ILE A 92 12.11 -14.64 -1.21
C ILE A 92 12.37 -15.76 -0.20
N GLN A 93 11.65 -15.79 0.91
CA GLN A 93 11.78 -16.81 1.96
C GLN A 93 11.43 -18.22 1.45
N GLU A 94 10.59 -18.35 0.43
CA GLU A 94 10.31 -19.63 -0.22
C GLU A 94 11.51 -20.21 -0.98
N ILE A 95 12.40 -19.36 -1.50
CA ILE A 95 13.50 -19.77 -2.38
C ILE A 95 14.90 -19.58 -1.77
N LEU A 96 14.99 -18.86 -0.65
CA LEU A 96 16.22 -18.51 0.04
C LEU A 96 16.06 -18.63 1.56
N ASP A 97 17.03 -19.27 2.19
CA ASP A 97 17.24 -19.14 3.63
C ASP A 97 17.95 -17.80 3.89
N MET A 98 17.25 -16.85 4.51
CA MET A 98 17.76 -15.49 4.75
C MET A 98 18.75 -15.43 5.93
N ASP A 99 18.77 -16.44 6.81
CA ASP A 99 19.59 -16.47 8.03
C ASP A 99 20.91 -17.24 7.85
N ASP A 100 21.02 -18.05 6.79
CA ASP A 100 22.23 -18.81 6.49
C ASP A 100 23.36 -17.94 5.91
N ASP A 101 24.62 -18.28 6.20
CA ASP A 101 25.81 -17.58 5.69
C ASP A 101 26.25 -18.06 4.29
N SER A 102 25.50 -18.98 3.67
CA SER A 102 25.83 -19.49 2.34
C SER A 102 25.61 -18.44 1.23
N PRO A 103 26.26 -18.61 0.06
CA PRO A 103 26.06 -17.70 -1.07
C PRO A 103 24.59 -17.65 -1.53
N LYS A 104 23.96 -16.48 -1.37
CA LYS A 104 22.56 -16.25 -1.76
C LYS A 104 22.49 -15.78 -3.21
N TRP A 105 21.64 -16.42 -4.00
CA TRP A 105 21.40 -16.02 -5.38
C TRP A 105 19.94 -16.23 -5.78
N ILE A 106 19.45 -15.39 -6.69
CA ILE A 106 18.16 -15.55 -7.34
C ILE A 106 18.41 -15.59 -8.82
N ARG A 107 17.81 -16.56 -9.50
CA ARG A 107 17.84 -16.70 -10.95
C ARG A 107 16.45 -16.47 -11.50
N ILE A 108 16.38 -15.64 -12.53
CA ILE A 108 15.19 -15.34 -13.28
C ILE A 108 15.36 -15.92 -14.68
N THR A 109 14.42 -16.76 -15.09
CA THR A 109 14.38 -17.31 -16.46
C THR A 109 13.05 -16.91 -17.09
N TYR A 110 13.08 -16.50 -18.36
CA TYR A 110 11.86 -16.39 -19.15
C TYR A 110 11.84 -17.49 -20.22
N ILE A 111 10.74 -18.22 -20.30
CA ILE A 111 10.57 -19.36 -21.22
C ILE A 111 9.57 -19.03 -22.32
N ASN A 112 8.51 -18.27 -22.00
CA ASN A 112 7.48 -17.79 -22.91
C ASN A 112 7.26 -16.28 -22.66
N ASP A 113 6.88 -15.51 -23.69
CA ASP A 113 6.77 -14.03 -23.68
C ASP A 113 5.80 -13.42 -22.65
N SER A 114 5.20 -14.22 -21.75
CA SER A 114 4.18 -13.78 -20.80
C SER A 114 4.58 -13.88 -19.33
N CYS A 115 5.57 -14.68 -18.95
CA CYS A 115 5.92 -14.86 -17.54
C CYS A 115 7.39 -15.23 -17.27
N MET A 116 7.80 -14.93 -16.04
CA MET A 116 9.11 -15.17 -15.47
C MET A 116 9.04 -16.28 -14.42
N HIS A 117 10.00 -17.19 -14.47
CA HIS A 117 10.24 -18.20 -13.46
C HIS A 117 11.36 -17.73 -12.53
N VAL A 118 11.18 -17.96 -11.23
CA VAL A 118 12.11 -17.52 -10.20
C VAL A 118 12.63 -18.73 -9.46
N ARG A 119 13.95 -18.79 -9.29
CA ARG A 119 14.64 -19.89 -8.62
C ARG A 119 15.70 -19.38 -7.66
N GLY A 120 15.82 -20.03 -6.52
CA GLY A 120 16.92 -19.86 -5.57
C GLY A 120 17.54 -21.19 -5.14
N PRO A 121 18.43 -21.17 -4.13
CA PRO A 121 19.05 -22.34 -3.54
C PRO A 121 18.05 -23.37 -2.98
N LEU A 122 16.90 -22.92 -2.44
CA LEU A 122 15.90 -23.83 -1.84
C LEU A 122 14.97 -24.47 -2.88
N GLY A 123 14.93 -23.94 -4.11
CA GLY A 123 14.07 -24.46 -5.16
C GLY A 123 13.53 -23.37 -6.08
N ASP A 124 12.46 -23.72 -6.78
CA ASP A 124 11.71 -22.83 -7.65
C ASP A 124 10.53 -22.23 -6.89
N LEU A 125 10.19 -20.97 -7.18
CA LEU A 125 8.94 -20.39 -6.73
C LEU A 125 7.78 -21.13 -7.43
N PRO A 126 6.72 -21.56 -6.70
CA PRO A 126 5.62 -22.33 -7.29
C PRO A 126 4.90 -21.56 -8.41
N ASP A 127 4.71 -20.25 -8.19
CA ASP A 127 4.00 -19.37 -9.10
C ASP A 127 4.95 -18.60 -10.02
N THR A 128 4.47 -18.32 -11.23
CA THR A 128 5.20 -17.49 -12.19
C THR A 128 4.84 -16.02 -12.04
N ILE A 129 5.80 -15.14 -12.28
CA ILE A 129 5.62 -13.69 -12.17
C ILE A 129 5.38 -13.10 -13.56
N LYS A 130 4.30 -12.32 -13.73
CA LYS A 130 3.99 -11.67 -15.02
C LYS A 130 4.93 -10.50 -15.30
N HIS A 131 5.18 -10.21 -16.58
CA HIS A 131 6.00 -9.08 -17.02
C HIS A 131 5.43 -7.71 -16.61
N ASP A 132 4.10 -7.61 -16.49
CA ASP A 132 3.37 -6.40 -16.12
C ASP A 132 3.06 -6.30 -14.61
N ALA A 133 3.56 -7.24 -13.80
CA ALA A 133 3.36 -7.22 -12.35
C ALA A 133 4.01 -6.00 -11.66
N PHE A 134 5.02 -5.40 -12.28
CA PHE A 134 5.65 -4.17 -11.79
C PHE A 134 5.17 -2.96 -12.61
N PRO A 135 4.89 -1.79 -11.98
CA PRO A 135 5.02 -1.50 -10.55
C PRO A 135 3.78 -1.83 -9.70
N GLN A 136 2.71 -2.40 -10.28
CA GLN A 136 1.45 -2.66 -9.59
C GLN A 136 1.61 -3.45 -8.28
N GLY A 137 2.39 -4.53 -8.28
CA GLY A 137 2.64 -5.34 -7.09
C GLY A 137 3.37 -4.61 -5.96
N LEU A 138 4.05 -3.49 -6.24
CA LEU A 138 4.71 -2.66 -5.22
C LEU A 138 3.71 -1.75 -4.49
N PHE A 139 2.67 -1.30 -5.20
CA PHE A 139 1.68 -0.36 -4.66
C PHE A 139 0.37 -1.04 -4.27
N GLY A 140 0.24 -2.34 -4.53
CA GLY A 140 -1.02 -3.06 -4.49
C GLY A 140 -1.86 -2.80 -5.73
N ALA A 141 -2.62 -3.81 -6.16
CA ALA A 141 -3.68 -3.63 -7.13
C ALA A 141 -4.94 -3.21 -6.40
N VAL A 142 -5.37 -1.95 -6.54
CA VAL A 142 -6.82 -1.69 -6.51
C VAL A 142 -7.31 -2.17 -7.88
N THR A 143 -8.00 -3.31 -7.91
CA THR A 143 -8.60 -3.81 -9.16
C THR A 143 -9.74 -2.88 -9.60
N ALA A 144 -10.17 -2.98 -10.86
CA ALA A 144 -11.34 -2.23 -11.34
C ALA A 144 -12.61 -2.54 -10.53
N GLU A 145 -12.71 -3.75 -9.95
CA GLU A 145 -13.80 -4.15 -9.07
C GLU A 145 -13.65 -3.52 -7.68
N GLN A 146 -12.43 -3.40 -7.17
CA GLN A 146 -12.14 -2.79 -5.87
C GLN A 146 -12.17 -1.25 -5.90
N GLU A 147 -12.07 -0.62 -7.07
CA GLU A 147 -12.02 0.85 -7.19
C GLU A 147 -13.28 1.52 -6.62
N ALA A 148 -14.42 0.82 -6.62
CA ALA A 148 -15.66 1.30 -6.01
C ALA A 148 -15.61 1.41 -4.48
N TYR A 149 -14.65 0.72 -3.84
CA TYR A 149 -14.47 0.63 -2.39
C TYR A 149 -13.16 1.25 -1.93
N ALA A 150 -12.32 1.72 -2.87
CA ALA A 150 -11.03 2.29 -2.55
C ALA A 150 -11.14 3.77 -2.21
N TRP A 151 -10.43 4.20 -1.17
CA TRP A 151 -10.22 5.61 -0.88
C TRP A 151 -9.61 6.34 -2.09
N PRO A 152 -9.80 7.66 -2.23
CA PRO A 152 -9.28 8.43 -3.36
C PRO A 152 -7.78 8.17 -3.60
N PRO A 153 -7.29 8.19 -4.85
CA PRO A 153 -5.87 8.06 -5.12
C PRO A 153 -5.06 9.09 -4.33
N PHE A 154 -3.86 8.72 -3.86
CA PHE A 154 -2.98 9.61 -3.10
C PHE A 154 -3.64 10.27 -1.87
N SER A 155 -4.65 9.63 -1.30
CA SER A 155 -5.26 10.11 -0.06
C SER A 155 -4.33 9.89 1.13
N LYS A 156 -4.51 10.74 2.13
CA LYS A 156 -4.05 10.54 3.50
C LYS A 156 -5.27 10.60 4.40
N LEU A 157 -5.49 9.53 5.14
CA LEU A 157 -6.51 9.42 6.16
C LEU A 157 -5.86 9.64 7.53
N ASN A 158 -6.53 10.39 8.38
CA ASN A 158 -6.16 10.60 9.77
C ASN A 158 -7.40 10.38 10.64
N CYS A 159 -7.33 9.56 11.67
CA CYS A 159 -8.41 9.44 12.65
C CYS A 159 -7.98 10.08 13.97
N TYR A 160 -8.90 10.75 14.65
CA TYR A 160 -8.64 11.47 15.90
C TYR A 160 -9.68 11.11 16.97
N SER A 161 -9.27 11.05 18.23
CA SER A 161 -10.18 11.01 19.38
C SER A 161 -10.87 12.36 19.52
N GLN A 162 -10.07 13.41 19.43
CA GLN A 162 -10.49 14.79 19.37
C GLN A 162 -9.40 15.58 18.64
N PRO A 163 -9.66 16.25 17.52
CA PRO A 163 -8.63 17.02 16.83
C PRO A 163 -7.95 18.03 17.77
N PRO A 164 -6.61 18.05 17.85
CA PRO A 164 -5.65 17.41 16.95
C PRO A 164 -5.04 16.06 17.44
N GLU A 165 -5.61 15.42 18.46
CA GLU A 165 -5.11 14.17 19.03
C GLU A 165 -5.32 12.98 18.08
N LEU A 166 -4.25 12.60 17.38
CA LEU A 166 -4.24 11.56 16.35
C LEU A 166 -4.23 10.16 16.98
N ILE A 167 -5.14 9.31 16.50
CA ILE A 167 -5.19 7.88 16.81
C ILE A 167 -4.48 7.09 15.71
N LEU A 168 -4.92 7.27 14.46
CA LEU A 168 -4.47 6.50 13.30
C LEU A 168 -4.12 7.43 12.15
N SER A 169 -3.12 7.07 11.34
CA SER A 169 -2.84 7.74 10.07
C SER A 169 -2.42 6.73 9.01
N SER A 170 -3.02 6.82 7.82
CA SER A 170 -2.74 5.89 6.73
C SER A 170 -2.78 6.57 5.36
N LYS A 171 -2.02 5.99 4.42
CA LYS A 171 -2.08 6.31 2.98
C LYS A 171 -2.56 5.11 2.15
N ASN A 172 -3.00 4.03 2.81
CA ASN A 172 -3.49 2.84 2.13
C ASN A 172 -4.87 3.14 1.53
N ARG A 173 -5.01 2.96 0.21
CA ARG A 173 -6.29 3.15 -0.49
C ARG A 173 -7.32 2.08 -0.16
N MET A 174 -6.86 0.92 0.29
CA MET A 174 -7.69 -0.19 0.76
C MET A 174 -7.58 -0.30 2.29
N LEU A 175 -7.46 0.83 2.99
CA LEU A 175 -7.56 0.84 4.44
C LEU A 175 -8.98 0.38 4.81
N ASP A 176 -9.04 -0.71 5.55
CA ASP A 176 -10.22 -1.14 6.29
C ASP A 176 -10.36 -0.25 7.53
N LEU A 177 -11.32 0.67 7.52
CA LEU A 177 -11.48 1.67 8.57
C LEU A 177 -11.97 1.04 9.87
N ALA A 178 -12.90 0.09 9.79
CA ALA A 178 -13.46 -0.61 10.95
C ALA A 178 -12.39 -1.38 11.71
N ASP A 179 -11.66 -2.27 11.03
CA ASP A 179 -10.60 -3.08 11.65
C ASP A 179 -9.56 -2.18 12.33
N ASN A 180 -9.08 -1.15 11.61
CA ASN A 180 -8.02 -0.29 12.12
C ASN A 180 -8.50 0.65 13.25
N LEU A 181 -9.79 0.99 13.33
CA LEU A 181 -10.31 1.75 14.46
C LEU A 181 -10.54 0.87 15.69
N THR A 182 -10.98 -0.39 15.51
CA THR A 182 -11.28 -1.29 16.65
C THR A 182 -10.05 -1.67 17.45
N ASP A 183 -8.87 -1.66 16.82
CA ASP A 183 -7.59 -1.85 17.50
C ASP A 183 -7.25 -0.71 18.48
N GLU A 184 -7.77 0.50 18.22
CA GLU A 184 -7.39 1.72 18.93
C GLU A 184 -8.52 2.31 19.80
N VAL A 185 -9.78 2.01 19.47
CA VAL A 185 -10.97 2.56 20.10
C VAL A 185 -11.85 1.42 20.60
N ASN A 186 -12.27 1.50 21.87
CA ASN A 186 -13.21 0.53 22.41
C ASN A 186 -14.64 0.86 21.97
N PHE A 187 -15.20 0.07 21.05
CA PHE A 187 -16.58 0.20 20.56
C PHE A 187 -17.61 -0.62 21.37
N GLU A 188 -17.25 -1.13 22.56
CA GLU A 188 -18.24 -1.70 23.49
C GLU A 188 -19.29 -0.66 23.94
N GLU A 189 -18.96 0.63 23.83
CA GLU A 189 -19.86 1.77 24.07
C GLU A 189 -19.89 2.66 22.81
N ASP A 190 -20.87 3.56 22.72
CA ASP A 190 -20.91 4.59 21.68
C ASP A 190 -19.60 5.37 21.67
N ALA A 191 -18.98 5.48 20.49
CA ALA A 191 -17.70 6.14 20.30
C ALA A 191 -17.83 7.30 19.33
N ILE A 192 -17.22 8.44 19.69
CA ILE A 192 -17.06 9.58 18.78
C ILE A 192 -15.61 9.62 18.32
N VAL A 193 -15.41 9.56 17.01
CA VAL A 193 -14.11 9.73 16.37
C VAL A 193 -14.21 10.75 15.25
N TYR A 194 -13.10 11.39 14.92
CA TYR A 194 -13.04 12.31 13.80
C TYR A 194 -12.19 11.71 12.70
N LEU A 195 -12.72 11.65 11.48
CA LEU A 195 -11.98 11.24 10.30
C LEU A 195 -11.59 12.46 9.49
N GLY A 196 -10.30 12.65 9.27
CA GLY A 196 -9.72 13.60 8.36
C GLY A 196 -9.27 12.92 7.07
N LEU A 197 -9.63 13.49 5.92
CA LEU A 197 -9.13 13.04 4.62
C LEU A 197 -8.60 14.21 3.81
N SER A 198 -7.41 14.04 3.25
CA SER A 198 -6.84 14.92 2.22
C SER A 198 -6.36 14.08 1.04
N THR A 199 -6.35 14.64 -0.16
CA THR A 199 -5.77 14.00 -1.35
C THR A 199 -5.16 15.05 -2.27
N ILE A 200 -4.00 14.71 -2.84
CA ILE A 200 -3.32 15.51 -3.87
C ILE A 200 -3.60 14.97 -5.29
N SER A 201 -4.61 14.10 -5.44
CA SER A 201 -4.98 13.56 -6.74
C SER A 201 -5.55 14.64 -7.65
N HIS A 202 -5.05 14.71 -8.88
CA HIS A 202 -5.61 15.57 -9.94
C HIS A 202 -7.02 15.17 -10.39
N LEU A 203 -7.57 14.06 -9.88
CA LEU A 203 -8.95 13.66 -10.09
C LEU A 203 -9.89 14.27 -9.04
N TRP A 204 -9.34 14.86 -7.98
CA TRP A 204 -10.04 15.41 -6.82
C TRP A 204 -9.51 16.81 -6.56
N ASP A 205 -10.06 17.82 -7.25
CA ASP A 205 -9.57 19.20 -7.12
C ASP A 205 -10.11 19.90 -5.86
N ALA A 206 -11.36 19.62 -5.49
CA ALA A 206 -12.06 20.27 -4.39
C ALA A 206 -13.09 19.36 -3.72
N TRP A 207 -13.39 19.65 -2.46
CA TRP A 207 -14.46 19.04 -1.67
C TRP A 207 -15.82 19.56 -2.14
N THR A 208 -16.25 19.06 -3.30
CA THR A 208 -17.60 19.26 -3.84
C THR A 208 -18.59 18.34 -3.15
N GLU A 209 -19.89 18.67 -3.21
CA GLU A 209 -20.94 17.80 -2.66
C GLU A 209 -20.88 16.36 -3.21
N GLU A 210 -20.61 16.21 -4.51
CA GLU A 210 -20.47 14.90 -5.16
C GLU A 210 -19.32 14.09 -4.56
N ASN A 211 -18.16 14.73 -4.37
CA ASN A 211 -16.99 14.11 -3.76
C ASN A 211 -17.24 13.75 -2.29
N LEU A 212 -17.90 14.62 -1.53
CA LEU A 212 -18.23 14.37 -0.12
C LEU A 212 -19.15 13.16 0.02
N ILE A 213 -20.19 13.05 -0.81
CA ILE A 213 -21.11 11.90 -0.83
C ILE A 213 -20.36 10.61 -1.12
N ILE A 214 -19.38 10.61 -2.03
CA ILE A 214 -18.57 9.42 -2.32
C ILE A 214 -17.82 8.96 -1.05
N ILE A 215 -17.15 9.88 -0.35
CA ILE A 215 -16.42 9.55 0.88
C ILE A 215 -17.35 9.06 1.98
N GLU A 216 -18.49 9.72 2.17
CA GLU A 216 -19.49 9.30 3.16
C GLU A 216 -20.05 7.91 2.88
N ASN A 217 -20.22 7.55 1.61
CA ASN A 217 -20.62 6.21 1.23
C ASN A 217 -19.52 5.17 1.49
N LEU A 218 -18.25 5.53 1.31
CA LEU A 218 -17.13 4.66 1.68
C LEU A 218 -17.06 4.44 3.19
N ILE A 219 -17.23 5.51 4.00
CA ILE A 219 -17.27 5.43 5.46
C ILE A 219 -18.40 4.50 5.91
N ARG A 220 -19.61 4.70 5.39
CA ARG A 220 -20.76 3.84 5.72
C ARG A 220 -20.53 2.40 5.28
N TYR A 221 -20.08 2.20 4.04
CA TYR A 221 -19.82 0.87 3.52
C TYR A 221 -18.87 0.10 4.43
N ASP A 222 -17.77 0.72 4.83
CA ASP A 222 -16.74 0.08 5.64
C ASP A 222 -17.26 -0.26 7.06
N LEU A 223 -17.76 0.74 7.79
CA LEU A 223 -18.24 0.53 9.17
C LEU A 223 -19.52 -0.32 9.26
N GLU A 224 -20.51 -0.10 8.38
CA GLU A 224 -21.78 -0.84 8.44
C GLU A 224 -21.63 -2.29 7.97
N PHE A 225 -20.65 -2.59 7.11
CA PHE A 225 -20.38 -3.96 6.69
C PHE A 225 -19.88 -4.82 7.86
N ASP A 226 -19.12 -4.23 8.79
CA ASP A 226 -18.62 -4.89 10.00
C ASP A 226 -19.59 -4.83 11.19
N GLY A 227 -20.81 -4.33 10.95
CA GLY A 227 -21.91 -4.37 11.92
C GLY A 227 -21.99 -3.18 12.87
N PHE A 228 -21.25 -2.10 12.58
CA PHE A 228 -21.41 -0.84 13.28
C PHE A 228 -22.53 0.00 12.65
N ASN A 229 -23.21 0.80 13.46
CA ASN A 229 -24.00 1.92 12.96
C ASN A 229 -23.13 3.17 12.99
N VAL A 230 -23.23 4.03 11.97
CA VAL A 230 -22.49 5.29 11.94
C VAL A 230 -23.39 6.46 11.56
N GLU A 231 -23.42 7.47 12.41
CA GLU A 231 -23.90 8.80 12.06
C GLU A 231 -22.72 9.69 11.66
N ILE A 232 -22.84 10.39 10.53
CA ILE A 232 -21.77 11.19 9.94
C ILE A 232 -22.18 12.66 9.95
N GLU A 233 -21.38 13.49 10.62
CA GLU A 233 -21.51 14.95 10.58
C GLU A 233 -20.27 15.59 9.94
N ARG A 234 -20.48 16.55 9.03
CA ARG A 234 -19.37 17.30 8.40
C ARG A 234 -18.92 18.41 9.34
N VAL A 235 -17.65 18.39 9.72
CA VAL A 235 -17.04 19.42 10.58
C VAL A 235 -16.45 20.56 9.73
N THR A 236 -16.01 20.25 8.52
CA THR A 236 -15.40 21.22 7.58
C THR A 236 -16.42 21.73 6.57
N ASP A 237 -16.30 23.01 6.18
CA ASP A 237 -17.12 23.60 5.13
C ASP A 237 -16.72 23.09 3.72
N GLN A 238 -17.71 22.90 2.86
CA GLN A 238 -17.50 22.52 1.46
C GLN A 238 -16.77 23.59 0.63
N GLY A 239 -16.22 23.19 -0.52
CA GLY A 239 -15.62 24.11 -1.50
C GLY A 239 -14.14 24.42 -1.25
N MET A 240 -13.53 23.82 -0.23
CA MET A 240 -12.08 23.82 -0.02
C MET A 240 -11.39 22.87 -1.01
N LEU A 241 -10.08 23.07 -1.21
CA LEU A 241 -9.27 22.19 -2.06
C LEU A 241 -9.09 20.83 -1.37
N CYS A 242 -9.02 19.75 -2.15
CA CYS A 242 -8.86 18.40 -1.59
C CYS A 242 -7.49 18.15 -0.96
N ASP A 243 -6.48 18.97 -1.27
CA ASP A 243 -5.17 18.92 -0.60
C ASP A 243 -5.22 19.46 0.83
N GLN A 244 -6.31 20.14 1.20
CA GLN A 244 -6.65 20.50 2.56
C GLN A 244 -7.51 19.40 3.18
N GLU A 245 -7.20 19.06 4.43
CA GLU A 245 -7.93 18.04 5.16
C GLU A 245 -9.38 18.45 5.39
N PHE A 246 -10.31 17.58 5.00
CA PHE A 246 -11.73 17.67 5.33
C PHE A 246 -12.02 16.72 6.49
N LEU A 247 -12.70 17.24 7.52
CA LEU A 247 -13.02 16.50 8.73
C LEU A 247 -14.51 16.13 8.77
N TRP A 248 -14.76 14.88 9.13
CA TRP A 248 -16.05 14.33 9.55
C TRP A 248 -15.97 13.94 11.03
N GLU A 249 -17.05 14.18 11.76
CA GLU A 249 -17.32 13.57 13.06
C GLU A 249 -18.15 12.31 12.81
N LEU A 250 -17.70 11.19 13.36
CA LEU A 250 -18.33 9.88 13.23
C LEU A 250 -18.81 9.46 14.62
N ASN A 251 -20.11 9.31 14.77
CA ASN A 251 -20.70 8.71 15.96
C ASN A 251 -21.02 7.24 15.66
N ILE A 252 -20.28 6.34 16.29
CA ILE A 252 -20.24 4.91 15.97
C ILE A 252 -20.83 4.14 17.14
N SER A 253 -21.80 3.27 16.86
CA SER A 253 -22.47 2.44 17.88
C SER A 253 -22.65 0.99 17.41
N THR A 254 -22.87 0.07 18.34
CA THR A 254 -23.17 -1.33 18.00
C THR A 254 -24.68 -1.55 17.94
N ALA A 255 -25.15 -2.35 16.98
CA ALA A 255 -26.58 -2.54 16.72
C ALA A 255 -27.36 -3.29 17.83
N LEU A 256 -26.73 -3.67 18.95
CA LEU A 256 -27.29 -4.62 19.91
C LEU A 256 -28.24 -4.02 20.96
N GLU A 257 -28.40 -2.70 21.06
CA GLU A 257 -29.19 -2.11 22.16
C GLU A 257 -30.60 -1.62 21.78
N ASN A 258 -30.96 -1.55 20.50
CA ASN A 258 -32.23 -0.91 20.10
C ASN A 258 -33.46 -1.83 20.02
N GLU A 259 -33.34 -3.14 20.25
CA GLU A 259 -34.49 -4.07 20.18
C GLU A 259 -35.09 -4.45 21.56
N ALA A 260 -34.56 -3.93 22.68
CA ALA A 260 -34.99 -4.37 24.02
C ALA A 260 -36.03 -3.47 24.74
N GLU A 261 -36.38 -2.29 24.21
CA GLU A 261 -37.27 -1.36 24.91
C GLU A 261 -38.73 -1.29 24.38
N GLU A 262 -39.08 -2.01 23.31
CA GLU A 262 -40.47 -1.96 22.78
C GLU A 262 -41.43 -3.03 23.36
N ASP A 263 -40.96 -4.00 24.15
CA ASP A 263 -41.79 -5.13 24.63
C ASP A 263 -42.28 -5.06 26.10
N GLU A 264 -42.01 -4.00 26.87
CA GLU A 264 -42.45 -3.89 28.28
C GLU A 264 -43.62 -2.92 28.57
N ASN A 265 -44.37 -2.47 27.55
CA ASN A 265 -45.51 -1.55 27.74
C ASN A 265 -46.88 -2.08 27.29
N ASP A 266 -47.12 -3.39 27.35
CA ASP A 266 -48.47 -3.96 27.29
C ASP A 266 -48.60 -5.14 28.27
N ASP A 267 -48.89 -4.84 29.56
CA ASP A 267 -49.85 -5.58 30.42
C ASP A 267 -50.02 -4.96 31.83
#